data_AF-A0A2E9NH48-F1
#
_entry.id   AF-A0A2E9NH48-F1
#
_cell.length_a   1.000
_cell.length_b   1.000
_cell.length_c   1.000
_cell.angle_alpha   90.00
_cell.angle_beta   90.00
_cell.angle_gamma   90.00
#
_symmetry.space_group_name_H-M   'P 1'
#
loop_
_entity.id
_entity.type
_entity.pdbx_description
1 polymer ?
#
loop_
_entity_poly.entity_id
_entity_poly.type
_entity_poly.pdbx_seq_one_letter_code
_entity_poly.pdbx_strand_id
1 'polypeptide(L)'
;MPDYPAFDFDQVDFVTSDTHFSHARIIELAGRPFATVDEMDAELTRRWNETVGPDDVVLHLGDLALGPIGESLPLTVQLRGHRFLVPGNHDRVSPATQSKRTIERFTPLYEEAGWNLLPEVITGSRAGCKVVASHYPYSGDTQGDDRHVAHRPVDHGLPLLHGHTHDRENGPTGHQFHVGVDAFAFAPIPMTLVDAWLEDLQREQQEIATIVRERSAAGPSTPLSEVAERLGINLDDL
;
A
#
# COMPACT_ATOMS: atom_id res chain seq x y z
N MET A 1 4.62 5.66 18.33
CA MET A 1 4.34 4.97 17.06
C MET A 1 3.85 3.57 17.40
N PRO A 2 2.80 3.07 16.74
CA PRO A 2 2.41 1.68 16.87
C PRO A 2 3.60 0.78 16.50
N ASP A 3 3.82 -0.25 17.31
CA ASP A 3 4.92 -1.20 17.18
C ASP A 3 4.47 -2.29 16.19
N TYR A 4 4.44 -1.95 14.90
CA TYR A 4 4.11 -2.92 13.86
C TYR A 4 5.23 -3.97 13.75
N PRO A 5 4.91 -5.22 13.42
CA PRO A 5 5.91 -6.24 13.16
C PRO A 5 6.93 -5.80 12.10
N ALA A 6 8.21 -6.05 12.40
CA ALA A 6 9.31 -5.68 11.53
C ALA A 6 9.35 -6.58 10.28
N PHE A 7 9.63 -5.99 9.13
CA PHE A 7 9.85 -6.67 7.86
C PHE A 7 11.05 -6.04 7.14
N ASP A 8 11.89 -6.87 6.54
CA ASP A 8 13.03 -6.40 5.75
C ASP A 8 12.55 -6.05 4.35
N PHE A 9 12.43 -4.76 4.04
CA PHE A 9 12.00 -4.29 2.73
C PHE A 9 13.13 -4.21 1.70
N ASP A 10 14.40 -4.30 2.14
CA ASP A 10 15.55 -4.29 1.22
C ASP A 10 15.61 -5.61 0.43
N GLN A 11 14.98 -6.67 0.92
CA GLN A 11 14.87 -7.95 0.20
C GLN A 11 13.85 -7.94 -0.95
N VAL A 12 12.96 -6.93 -1.04
CA VAL A 12 11.82 -6.96 -1.97
C VAL A 12 12.22 -6.41 -3.35
N ASP A 13 11.94 -7.14 -4.41
CA ASP A 13 12.20 -6.68 -5.78
C ASP A 13 10.97 -5.99 -6.39
N PHE A 14 9.78 -6.51 -6.13
CA PHE A 14 8.52 -6.01 -6.69
C PHE A 14 7.41 -5.88 -5.64
N VAL A 15 6.50 -4.94 -5.89
CA VAL A 15 5.30 -4.74 -5.06
C VAL A 15 4.05 -4.61 -5.92
N THR A 16 2.92 -5.09 -5.42
CA THR A 16 1.62 -4.95 -6.07
C THR A 16 0.48 -5.13 -5.06
N SER A 17 -0.76 -4.96 -5.51
CA SER A 17 -1.97 -5.15 -4.71
C SER A 17 -3.21 -5.36 -5.58
N ASP A 18 -4.31 -5.82 -4.99
CA ASP A 18 -5.64 -5.79 -5.59
C ASP A 18 -5.78 -6.65 -6.86
N THR A 19 -5.00 -7.73 -7.00
CA THR A 19 -5.06 -8.60 -8.20
C THR A 19 -6.45 -9.19 -8.40
N HIS A 20 -7.16 -9.53 -7.32
CA HIS A 20 -8.56 -9.96 -7.35
C HIS A 20 -8.82 -11.16 -8.27
N PHE A 21 -7.94 -12.17 -8.25
CA PHE A 21 -8.12 -13.40 -9.01
C PHE A 21 -9.53 -14.00 -8.81
N SER A 22 -10.13 -14.39 -9.93
CA SER A 22 -11.48 -14.96 -10.03
C SER A 22 -12.63 -14.04 -9.56
N HIS A 23 -12.42 -12.73 -9.41
CA HIS A 23 -13.46 -11.78 -9.01
C HIS A 23 -14.17 -11.16 -10.22
N ALA A 24 -15.12 -11.86 -10.85
CA ALA A 24 -15.79 -11.37 -12.06
C ALA A 24 -16.40 -9.95 -11.96
N ARG A 25 -16.93 -9.56 -10.79
CA ARG A 25 -17.53 -8.23 -10.59
C ARG A 25 -16.49 -7.10 -10.55
N ILE A 26 -15.21 -7.38 -10.28
CA ILE A 26 -14.18 -6.33 -10.23
C ILE A 26 -13.98 -5.65 -11.58
N ILE A 27 -14.26 -6.37 -12.67
CA ILE A 27 -14.18 -5.85 -14.03
C ILE A 27 -15.07 -4.63 -14.18
N GLU A 28 -16.33 -4.72 -13.72
CA GLU A 28 -17.25 -3.58 -13.74
C GLU A 28 -16.89 -2.54 -12.68
N LEU A 29 -16.64 -2.99 -11.44
CA LEU A 29 -16.46 -2.10 -10.29
C LEU A 29 -15.22 -1.20 -10.38
N ALA A 30 -14.12 -1.72 -10.93
CA ALA A 30 -12.87 -0.97 -11.16
C ALA A 30 -12.71 -0.54 -12.64
N GLY A 31 -13.68 -0.87 -13.50
CA GLY A 31 -13.62 -0.58 -14.93
C GLY A 31 -12.46 -1.28 -15.65
N ARG A 32 -12.09 -2.50 -15.25
CA ARG A 32 -11.00 -3.24 -15.90
C ARG A 32 -11.39 -3.61 -17.34
N PRO A 33 -10.46 -3.53 -18.30
CA PRO A 33 -10.76 -3.69 -19.71
C PRO A 33 -10.79 -5.16 -20.16
N PHE A 34 -11.46 -6.04 -19.40
CA PHE A 34 -11.54 -7.47 -19.70
C PHE A 34 -13.00 -7.87 -19.98
N ALA A 35 -13.23 -8.73 -20.97
CA ALA A 35 -14.57 -9.21 -21.26
C ALA A 35 -15.02 -10.30 -20.28
N THR A 36 -14.06 -11.08 -19.75
CA THR A 36 -14.33 -12.20 -18.84
C THR A 36 -13.31 -12.28 -17.71
N VAL A 37 -13.69 -12.96 -16.62
CA VAL A 37 -12.79 -13.23 -15.49
C VAL A 37 -11.61 -14.12 -15.89
N ASP A 38 -11.83 -15.10 -16.77
CA ASP A 38 -10.77 -15.99 -17.25
C ASP A 38 -9.72 -15.21 -18.07
N GLU A 39 -10.16 -14.26 -18.90
CA GLU A 39 -9.27 -13.36 -19.64
C GLU A 39 -8.45 -12.48 -18.69
N MET A 40 -9.09 -11.92 -17.66
CA MET A 40 -8.42 -11.12 -16.64
C MET A 40 -7.37 -11.93 -15.88
N ASP A 41 -7.73 -13.11 -15.38
CA ASP A 41 -6.84 -13.97 -14.59
C ASP A 41 -5.63 -14.45 -15.44
N ALA A 42 -5.87 -14.76 -16.72
CA ALA A 42 -4.81 -15.11 -17.67
C ALA A 42 -3.86 -13.93 -17.94
N GLU A 43 -4.39 -12.72 -18.12
CA GLU A 43 -3.58 -11.54 -18.38
C GLU A 43 -2.76 -11.11 -17.15
N LEU A 44 -3.36 -11.14 -15.95
CA LEU A 44 -2.66 -10.89 -14.69
C LEU A 44 -1.47 -11.86 -14.54
N THR A 45 -1.70 -13.15 -14.80
CA THR A 45 -0.66 -14.18 -14.77
C THR A 45 0.45 -13.89 -15.78
N ARG A 46 0.08 -13.58 -17.02
CA ARG A 46 1.03 -13.31 -18.10
C ARG A 46 1.93 -12.13 -17.74
N ARG A 47 1.33 -10.99 -17.34
CA ARG A 47 2.07 -9.78 -16.98
C ARG A 47 2.94 -9.97 -15.75
N TRP A 48 2.42 -10.64 -14.72
CA TRP A 48 3.22 -11.01 -13.56
C TRP A 48 4.49 -11.77 -13.98
N ASN A 49 4.34 -12.82 -14.78
CA ASN A 49 5.45 -13.70 -15.14
C ASN A 49 6.39 -13.10 -16.19
N GLU A 50 5.98 -12.07 -16.92
CA GLU A 50 6.85 -11.27 -17.78
C GLU A 50 7.72 -10.29 -16.99
N THR A 51 7.19 -9.76 -15.89
CA THR A 51 7.87 -8.79 -15.02
C THR A 51 8.75 -9.47 -13.97
N VAL A 52 8.25 -10.54 -13.36
CA VAL A 52 8.85 -11.19 -12.19
C VAL A 52 9.58 -12.47 -12.61
N GLY A 53 10.86 -12.54 -12.28
CA GLY A 53 11.71 -13.71 -12.38
C GLY A 53 11.46 -14.74 -11.28
N PRO A 54 11.96 -15.98 -11.43
CA PRO A 54 11.68 -17.07 -10.50
C PRO A 54 12.27 -16.85 -9.09
N ASP A 55 13.36 -16.11 -8.98
CA ASP A 55 14.09 -15.88 -7.72
C ASP A 55 13.80 -14.51 -7.08
N ASP A 56 13.00 -13.67 -7.76
CA ASP A 56 12.65 -12.34 -7.27
C ASP A 56 11.68 -12.41 -6.09
N VAL A 57 11.75 -11.45 -5.18
CA VAL A 57 10.84 -11.33 -4.04
C VAL A 57 9.72 -10.35 -4.35
N VAL A 58 8.47 -10.78 -4.15
CA VAL A 58 7.27 -9.96 -4.38
C VAL A 58 6.48 -9.77 -3.10
N LEU A 59 6.17 -8.51 -2.78
CA LEU A 59 5.25 -8.14 -1.71
C LEU A 59 3.88 -7.78 -2.29
N HIS A 60 2.84 -8.53 -1.94
CA HIS A 60 1.46 -8.26 -2.33
C HIS A 60 0.70 -7.64 -1.17
N LEU A 61 0.09 -6.46 -1.37
CA LEU A 61 -0.61 -5.72 -0.32
C LEU A 61 -2.12 -5.98 -0.33
N GLY A 62 -2.49 -7.25 -0.36
CA GLY A 62 -3.86 -7.67 -0.07
C GLY A 62 -4.80 -7.73 -1.26
N ASP A 63 -5.95 -8.35 -1.04
CA ASP A 63 -7.02 -8.60 -1.99
C ASP A 63 -6.54 -9.42 -3.20
N LEU A 64 -5.87 -10.53 -2.89
CA LEU A 64 -5.28 -11.45 -3.86
C LEU A 64 -6.34 -12.14 -4.72
N ALA A 65 -7.38 -12.69 -4.09
CA ALA A 65 -8.43 -13.47 -4.76
C ALA A 65 -9.77 -13.34 -4.04
N LEU A 66 -10.88 -13.34 -4.79
CA LEU A 66 -12.23 -13.21 -4.20
C LEU A 66 -13.29 -14.16 -4.78
N GLY A 67 -12.94 -14.98 -5.78
CA GLY A 67 -13.80 -16.06 -6.26
C GLY A 67 -13.96 -17.20 -5.22
N PRO A 68 -14.44 -18.38 -5.65
CA PRO A 68 -14.39 -19.59 -4.83
C PRO A 68 -12.93 -19.90 -4.46
N ILE A 69 -12.50 -19.51 -3.26
CA ILE A 69 -11.08 -19.46 -2.85
C ILE A 69 -10.30 -20.77 -3.06
N GLY A 70 -10.96 -21.93 -2.91
CA GLY A 70 -10.34 -23.23 -3.16
C GLY A 70 -10.00 -23.50 -4.63
N GLU A 71 -10.61 -22.77 -5.56
CA GLU A 71 -10.34 -22.81 -7.01
C GLU A 71 -9.47 -21.63 -7.44
N SER A 72 -9.63 -20.47 -6.79
CA SER A 72 -8.89 -19.24 -7.13
C SER A 72 -7.43 -19.25 -6.71
N LEU A 73 -7.11 -19.73 -5.49
CA LEU A 73 -5.72 -19.77 -5.02
C LEU A 73 -4.80 -20.67 -5.86
N PRO A 74 -5.23 -21.87 -6.33
CA PRO A 74 -4.46 -22.67 -7.27
C PRO A 74 -4.01 -21.93 -8.54
N LEU A 75 -4.79 -20.96 -9.04
CA LEU A 75 -4.40 -20.14 -10.19
C LEU A 75 -3.15 -19.29 -9.92
N THR A 76 -2.85 -19.01 -8.64
CA THR A 76 -1.70 -18.21 -8.25
C THR A 76 -0.42 -19.04 -8.13
N VAL A 77 -0.47 -20.37 -8.10
CA VAL A 77 0.71 -21.25 -7.97
C VAL A 77 1.73 -21.01 -9.08
N GLN A 78 1.26 -20.69 -10.28
CA GLN A 78 2.08 -20.41 -11.47
C GLN A 78 2.77 -19.03 -11.48
N LEU A 79 2.44 -18.14 -10.53
CA LEU A 79 3.07 -16.82 -10.43
C LEU A 79 4.52 -16.98 -9.95
N ARG A 80 5.47 -16.40 -10.68
CA ARG A 80 6.90 -16.43 -10.35
C ARG A 80 7.24 -15.64 -9.08
N GLY A 81 8.39 -15.96 -8.51
CA GLY A 81 8.98 -15.27 -7.38
C GLY A 81 8.64 -15.87 -6.02
N HIS A 82 9.38 -15.41 -5.01
CA HIS A 82 9.11 -15.64 -3.60
C HIS A 82 8.09 -14.62 -3.11
N ARG A 83 6.90 -15.08 -2.72
CA ARG A 83 5.74 -14.20 -2.57
C ARG A 83 5.34 -14.05 -1.11
N PHE A 84 5.20 -12.79 -0.67
CA PHE A 84 4.66 -12.41 0.62
C PHE A 84 3.30 -11.74 0.42
N LEU A 85 2.37 -11.98 1.34
CA LEU A 85 1.04 -11.37 1.34
C LEU A 85 0.79 -10.64 2.65
N VAL A 86 0.60 -9.32 2.57
CA VAL A 86 -0.07 -8.53 3.62
C VAL A 86 -1.57 -8.60 3.34
N PRO A 87 -2.41 -9.22 4.19
CA PRO A 87 -3.81 -9.47 3.89
C PRO A 87 -4.64 -8.19 3.70
N GLY A 88 -5.52 -8.18 2.70
CA GLY A 88 -6.55 -7.16 2.49
C GLY A 88 -7.92 -7.60 2.98
N ASN A 89 -8.92 -6.69 3.00
CA ASN A 89 -10.25 -6.99 3.55
C ASN A 89 -10.97 -8.15 2.86
N HIS A 90 -10.65 -8.44 1.60
CA HIS A 90 -11.28 -9.51 0.85
C HIS A 90 -10.58 -10.86 1.03
N ASP A 91 -9.37 -10.88 1.58
CA ASP A 91 -8.65 -12.11 1.86
C ASP A 91 -9.26 -12.89 3.03
N ARG A 92 -9.36 -14.22 2.89
CA ARG A 92 -9.90 -15.09 3.95
C ARG A 92 -8.98 -15.26 5.16
N VAL A 93 -7.79 -14.66 5.07
CA VAL A 93 -6.76 -14.64 6.11
C VAL A 93 -6.62 -13.26 6.78
N SER A 94 -7.48 -12.28 6.46
CA SER A 94 -7.45 -10.96 7.10
C SER A 94 -8.12 -10.96 8.48
N PRO A 95 -7.39 -10.60 9.56
CA PRO A 95 -7.98 -10.37 10.88
C PRO A 95 -9.00 -9.22 10.94
N ALA A 96 -8.97 -8.28 10.00
CA ALA A 96 -9.92 -7.17 9.93
C ALA A 96 -11.34 -7.64 9.57
N THR A 97 -11.48 -8.64 8.70
CA THR A 97 -12.79 -9.07 8.20
C THR A 97 -13.17 -10.51 8.52
N GLN A 98 -12.23 -11.32 9.02
CA GLN A 98 -12.43 -12.74 9.25
C GLN A 98 -12.31 -13.15 10.71
N SER A 99 -13.08 -14.16 11.09
CA SER A 99 -12.93 -14.80 12.40
C SER A 99 -11.63 -15.61 12.46
N LYS A 100 -11.04 -15.77 13.66
CA LYS A 100 -9.87 -16.63 13.87
C LYS A 100 -10.03 -18.04 13.28
N ARG A 101 -11.22 -18.65 13.47
CA ARG A 101 -11.54 -19.97 12.90
C ARG A 101 -11.51 -19.97 11.37
N THR A 102 -11.94 -18.88 10.73
CA THR A 102 -11.87 -18.74 9.28
C THR A 102 -10.41 -18.62 8.84
N ILE A 103 -9.63 -17.78 9.49
CA ILE A 103 -8.21 -17.59 9.19
C ILE A 103 -7.46 -18.92 9.30
N GLU A 104 -7.61 -19.63 10.43
CA GLU A 104 -7.01 -20.96 10.65
C GLU A 104 -7.43 -21.98 9.58
N ARG A 105 -8.69 -21.93 9.13
CA ARG A 105 -9.19 -22.82 8.08
C ARG A 105 -8.57 -22.55 6.71
N PHE A 106 -8.36 -21.28 6.34
CA PHE A 106 -7.93 -20.89 5.00
C PHE A 106 -6.42 -20.69 4.87
N THR A 107 -5.70 -20.43 5.97
CA THR A 107 -4.24 -20.24 5.97
C THR A 107 -3.49 -21.34 5.20
N PRO A 108 -3.76 -22.65 5.40
CA PRO A 108 -3.05 -23.69 4.66
C PRO A 108 -3.22 -23.60 3.14
N LEU A 109 -4.36 -23.11 2.64
CA LEU A 109 -4.59 -22.98 1.20
C LEU A 109 -3.74 -21.87 0.57
N TYR A 110 -3.50 -20.77 1.31
CA TYR A 110 -2.61 -19.72 0.84
C TYR A 110 -1.14 -20.19 0.87
N GLU A 111 -0.74 -20.89 1.93
CA GLU A 111 0.61 -21.45 2.06
C GLU A 111 0.90 -22.54 1.02
N GLU A 112 -0.05 -23.44 0.76
CA GLU A 112 0.04 -24.45 -0.30
C GLU A 112 0.10 -23.82 -1.70
N ALA A 113 -0.55 -22.67 -1.90
CA ALA A 113 -0.41 -21.88 -3.11
C ALA A 113 0.93 -21.13 -3.21
N GLY A 114 1.76 -21.21 -2.17
CA GLY A 114 3.12 -20.68 -2.08
C GLY A 114 3.20 -19.22 -1.65
N TRP A 115 2.26 -18.76 -0.82
CA TRP A 115 2.25 -17.42 -0.23
C TRP A 115 2.74 -17.46 1.22
N ASN A 116 3.66 -16.57 1.55
CA ASN A 116 4.09 -16.33 2.93
C ASN A 116 3.22 -15.22 3.53
N LEU A 117 2.36 -15.58 4.49
CA LEU A 117 1.42 -14.64 5.09
C LEU A 117 2.12 -13.72 6.10
N LEU A 118 1.87 -12.42 5.98
CA LEU A 118 2.37 -11.39 6.89
C LEU A 118 1.21 -10.79 7.71
N PRO A 119 1.52 -10.05 8.78
CA PRO A 119 0.54 -9.22 9.49
C PRO A 119 -0.12 -8.16 8.57
N GLU A 120 -1.30 -7.65 8.95
CA GLU A 120 -2.06 -6.65 8.17
C GLU A 120 -1.33 -5.32 7.97
N VAL A 121 -0.45 -4.99 8.91
CA VAL A 121 0.44 -3.84 8.81
C VAL A 121 1.83 -4.28 9.22
N ILE A 122 2.80 -3.97 8.38
CA ILE A 122 4.22 -4.24 8.62
C ILE A 122 5.01 -2.94 8.51
N THR A 123 6.14 -2.88 9.22
CA THR A 123 7.04 -1.73 9.17
C THR A 123 8.48 -2.19 9.04
N GLY A 124 9.35 -1.33 8.52
CA GLY A 124 10.74 -1.70 8.31
C GLY A 124 11.52 -0.56 7.68
N SER A 125 12.67 -0.91 7.11
CA SER A 125 13.50 0.04 6.39
C SER A 125 13.78 -0.42 4.97
N ARG A 126 13.82 0.56 4.06
CA ARG A 126 14.28 0.40 2.69
C ARG A 126 15.17 1.57 2.32
N ALA A 127 16.38 1.30 1.82
CA ALA A 127 17.37 2.34 1.50
C ALA A 127 17.59 3.35 2.65
N GLY A 128 17.47 2.90 3.90
CA GLY A 128 17.58 3.74 5.09
C GLY A 128 16.34 4.60 5.43
N CYS A 129 15.30 4.61 4.60
CA CYS A 129 13.99 5.18 4.95
C CYS A 129 13.17 4.19 5.77
N LYS A 130 12.43 4.68 6.76
CA LYS A 130 11.34 3.89 7.35
C LYS A 130 10.17 3.81 6.38
N VAL A 131 9.60 2.62 6.23
CA VAL A 131 8.44 2.36 5.38
C VAL A 131 7.41 1.56 6.16
N VAL A 132 6.14 1.84 5.91
CA VAL A 132 5.00 1.05 6.34
C VAL A 132 4.36 0.43 5.11
N ALA A 133 3.87 -0.80 5.23
CA ALA A 133 3.03 -1.40 4.20
C ALA A 133 1.76 -1.97 4.83
N SER A 134 0.64 -1.71 4.18
CA SER A 134 -0.71 -2.11 4.58
C SER A 134 -1.56 -2.18 3.33
N HIS A 135 -2.58 -3.03 3.30
CA HIS A 135 -3.55 -2.97 2.21
C HIS A 135 -4.28 -1.61 2.20
N TYR A 136 -4.63 -1.11 3.37
CA TYR A 136 -5.37 0.15 3.51
C TYR A 136 -4.46 1.40 3.46
N PRO A 137 -4.93 2.50 2.85
CA PRO A 137 -4.29 3.82 2.96
C PRO A 137 -4.50 4.43 4.36
N TYR A 138 -3.66 5.39 4.75
CA TYR A 138 -3.91 6.33 5.86
C TYR A 138 -5.27 7.05 5.71
N SER A 139 -5.55 7.57 4.52
CA SER A 139 -6.76 8.33 4.20
C SER A 139 -7.09 8.26 2.72
N GLY A 140 -8.35 8.50 2.37
CA GLY A 140 -8.83 8.49 0.99
C GLY A 140 -9.42 7.14 0.59
N ASP A 141 -10.50 7.22 -0.17
CA ASP A 141 -11.19 6.11 -0.83
C ASP A 141 -11.92 6.67 -2.07
N THR A 142 -12.06 5.88 -3.14
CA THR A 142 -12.69 6.32 -4.39
C THR A 142 -14.20 6.56 -4.25
N GLN A 143 -14.81 6.10 -3.15
CA GLN A 143 -16.24 6.28 -2.86
C GLN A 143 -16.55 7.48 -1.93
N GLY A 144 -15.57 8.33 -1.62
CA GLY A 144 -15.79 9.61 -0.92
C GLY A 144 -15.83 9.54 0.61
N ASP A 145 -16.12 8.38 1.20
CA ASP A 145 -16.01 8.10 2.64
C ASP A 145 -14.93 7.03 2.90
N ASP A 146 -14.11 7.21 3.94
CA ASP A 146 -13.09 6.23 4.32
C ASP A 146 -13.73 4.92 4.80
N ARG A 147 -13.60 3.84 4.03
CA ARG A 147 -13.97 2.48 4.48
C ARG A 147 -12.89 1.88 5.37
N HIS A 148 -13.31 0.98 6.26
CA HIS A 148 -12.43 0.22 7.17
C HIS A 148 -11.52 1.08 8.07
N VAL A 149 -11.98 2.27 8.49
CA VAL A 149 -11.21 3.25 9.29
C VAL A 149 -10.47 2.62 10.48
N ALA A 150 -11.08 1.65 11.18
CA ALA A 150 -10.47 1.00 12.34
C ALA A 150 -9.22 0.15 12.03
N HIS A 151 -9.00 -0.21 10.77
CA HIS A 151 -7.88 -1.03 10.29
C HIS A 151 -6.88 -0.25 9.46
N ARG A 152 -7.16 1.04 9.20
CA ARG A 152 -6.23 1.94 8.54
C ARG A 152 -5.06 2.22 9.49
N PRO A 153 -3.81 2.22 9.00
CA PRO A 153 -2.70 2.66 9.82
C PRO A 153 -2.89 4.14 10.21
N VAL A 154 -2.30 4.54 11.33
CA VAL A 154 -2.33 5.96 11.76
C VAL A 154 -1.21 6.72 11.06
N ASP A 155 -1.55 7.86 10.45
CA ASP A 155 -0.56 8.74 9.80
C ASP A 155 0.33 9.40 10.85
N HIS A 156 1.62 9.06 10.80
CA HIS A 156 2.68 9.66 11.61
C HIS A 156 3.75 10.32 10.73
N GLY A 157 3.41 10.65 9.48
CA GLY A 157 4.33 11.20 8.47
C GLY A 157 5.34 10.18 7.93
N LEU A 158 5.05 8.88 8.05
CA LEU A 158 5.89 7.83 7.49
C LEU A 158 5.43 7.48 6.07
N PRO A 159 6.35 7.18 5.14
CA PRO A 159 6.01 6.60 3.85
C PRO A 159 5.20 5.30 4.00
N LEU A 160 4.06 5.22 3.33
CA LEU A 160 3.16 4.08 3.30
C LEU A 160 3.00 3.54 1.88
N LEU A 161 3.17 2.24 1.70
CA LEU A 161 2.72 1.52 0.48
C LEU A 161 1.33 0.95 0.73
N HIS A 162 0.40 1.13 -0.22
CA HIS A 162 -0.97 0.65 -0.07
C HIS A 162 -1.70 0.25 -1.36
N GLY A 163 -2.80 -0.49 -1.19
CA GLY A 163 -3.75 -0.87 -2.24
C GLY A 163 -5.12 -0.25 -2.04
N HIS A 164 -6.17 -1.07 -2.16
CA HIS A 164 -7.56 -0.88 -1.72
C HIS A 164 -8.42 0.11 -2.53
N THR A 165 -7.84 1.23 -2.97
CA THR A 165 -8.61 2.35 -3.54
C THR A 165 -9.13 2.05 -4.95
N HIS A 166 -8.48 1.14 -5.68
CA HIS A 166 -8.68 0.94 -7.13
C HIS A 166 -8.56 2.26 -7.93
N ASP A 167 -7.78 3.20 -7.40
CA ASP A 167 -7.50 4.43 -8.13
C ASP A 167 -6.68 4.09 -9.38
N ARG A 168 -7.04 4.74 -10.49
CA ARG A 168 -6.39 4.57 -11.79
C ARG A 168 -5.33 5.63 -12.03
N GLU A 169 -5.30 6.66 -11.19
CA GLU A 169 -4.25 7.66 -11.19
C GLU A 169 -3.09 7.15 -10.33
N ASN A 170 -1.91 7.11 -10.95
CA ASN A 170 -0.78 6.33 -10.45
C ASN A 170 0.06 7.12 -9.45
N GLY A 171 0.40 6.49 -8.33
CA GLY A 171 1.63 6.79 -7.61
C GLY A 171 1.46 7.50 -6.26
N PRO A 172 2.40 8.39 -5.90
CA PRO A 172 2.47 8.96 -4.57
C PRO A 172 1.49 10.12 -4.38
N THR A 173 0.72 10.07 -3.29
CA THR A 173 -0.08 11.19 -2.78
C THR A 173 0.39 11.52 -1.37
N GLY A 174 1.24 12.54 -1.25
CA GLY A 174 1.92 12.86 0.01
C GLY A 174 2.81 11.71 0.47
N HIS A 175 2.56 11.20 1.68
CA HIS A 175 3.33 10.10 2.28
C HIS A 175 2.75 8.71 1.97
N GLN A 176 1.90 8.58 0.95
CA GLN A 176 1.30 7.30 0.56
C GLN A 176 1.59 7.01 -0.91
N PHE A 177 1.89 5.76 -1.24
CA PHE A 177 2.09 5.29 -2.60
C PHE A 177 1.10 4.17 -2.89
N HIS A 178 0.16 4.40 -3.81
CA HIS A 178 -0.76 3.36 -4.27
C HIS A 178 -0.04 2.39 -5.20
N VAL A 179 -0.16 1.08 -4.98
CA VAL A 179 0.50 0.01 -5.75
C VAL A 179 -0.49 -0.99 -6.39
N GLY A 180 -1.78 -0.63 -6.45
CA GLY A 180 -2.84 -1.47 -7.00
C GLY A 180 -2.65 -1.74 -8.49
N VAL A 181 -2.98 -2.96 -8.92
CA VAL A 181 -2.85 -3.38 -10.34
C VAL A 181 -3.60 -2.48 -11.33
N ASP A 182 -4.68 -1.84 -10.91
CA ASP A 182 -5.49 -0.96 -11.75
C ASP A 182 -4.75 0.31 -12.19
N ALA A 183 -3.79 0.76 -11.36
CA ALA A 183 -2.87 1.86 -11.66
C ALA A 183 -1.72 1.41 -12.58
N PHE A 184 -1.13 0.24 -12.32
CA PHE A 184 0.11 -0.19 -12.97
C PHE A 184 -0.07 -1.21 -14.08
N ALA A 185 -1.10 -1.00 -14.90
CA ALA A 185 -1.38 -1.82 -16.08
C ALA A 185 -1.37 -3.32 -15.77
N PHE A 186 -1.97 -3.73 -14.64
CA PHE A 186 -2.13 -5.12 -14.26
C PHE A 186 -0.82 -5.91 -14.06
N ALA A 187 0.26 -5.23 -13.64
CA ALA A 187 1.55 -5.84 -13.37
C ALA A 187 2.14 -5.37 -12.02
N PRO A 188 3.00 -6.19 -11.37
CA PRO A 188 3.83 -5.71 -10.28
C PRO A 188 4.76 -4.58 -10.73
N ILE A 189 5.04 -3.64 -9.83
CA ILE A 189 6.01 -2.58 -10.07
C ILE A 189 7.34 -2.89 -9.39
N PRO A 190 8.48 -2.54 -10.01
CA PRO A 190 9.76 -2.71 -9.37
C PRO A 190 9.86 -1.75 -8.19
N MET A 191 10.43 -2.22 -7.09
CA MET A 191 10.63 -1.40 -5.91
C MET A 191 11.62 -0.25 -6.14
N THR A 192 12.38 -0.24 -7.23
CA THR A 192 13.18 0.92 -7.65
C THR A 192 12.33 2.16 -7.94
N LEU A 193 11.06 1.99 -8.32
CA LEU A 193 10.11 3.10 -8.43
C LEU A 193 9.74 3.67 -7.04
N VAL A 194 9.60 2.78 -6.06
CA VAL A 194 9.40 3.16 -4.66
C VAL A 194 10.65 3.85 -4.10
N ASP A 195 11.84 3.37 -4.44
CA ASP A 195 13.11 3.98 -4.03
C ASP A 195 13.21 5.43 -4.52
N ALA A 196 12.88 5.69 -5.79
CA ALA A 196 12.85 7.05 -6.35
C ALA A 196 11.88 7.97 -5.58
N TRP A 197 10.69 7.48 -5.23
CA TRP A 197 9.74 8.24 -4.42
C TRP A 197 10.26 8.51 -3.00
N LEU A 198 10.88 7.51 -2.36
CA LEU A 198 11.46 7.66 -1.03
C LEU A 198 12.60 8.69 -1.02
N GLU A 199 13.43 8.70 -2.05
CA GLU A 199 14.47 9.72 -2.25
C GLU A 199 13.86 11.11 -2.41
N ASP A 200 12.79 11.26 -3.19
CA ASP A 200 12.08 12.53 -3.36
C ASP A 200 11.57 13.06 -2.02
N LEU A 201 10.89 12.21 -1.23
CA LEU A 201 10.42 12.56 0.11
C LEU A 201 11.57 12.97 1.04
N GLN A 202 12.70 12.24 1.02
CA GLN A 202 13.86 12.61 1.83
C GLN A 202 14.41 13.99 1.45
N ARG A 203 14.49 14.30 0.15
CA ARG A 203 14.97 15.61 -0.32
C ARG A 203 14.05 16.74 0.13
N GLU A 204 12.74 16.57 -0.02
CA GLU A 204 11.74 17.55 0.47
C GLU A 204 11.88 17.79 1.97
N GLN A 205 12.01 16.72 2.77
CA GLN A 205 12.20 16.85 4.22
C GLN A 205 13.50 17.59 4.58
N GLN A 206 14.58 17.33 3.84
CA GLN A 206 15.86 18.00 4.05
C GLN A 206 15.82 19.49 3.67
N GLU A 207 15.12 19.85 2.59
CA GLU A 207 14.90 21.23 2.18
C GLU A 207 14.07 21.99 3.22
N ILE A 208 12.97 21.39 3.69
CA ILE A 208 12.14 21.96 4.76
C ILE A 208 12.97 22.16 6.04
N ALA A 209 13.73 21.15 6.44
CA ALA A 209 14.60 21.24 7.62
C ALA A 209 15.66 22.35 7.49
N THR A 210 16.18 22.56 6.28
CA THR A 210 17.14 23.63 5.98
C THR A 210 16.48 25.01 6.10
N ILE A 211 15.31 25.21 5.49
CA ILE A 211 14.55 26.46 5.57
C ILE A 211 14.18 26.79 7.02
N VAL A 212 13.71 25.80 7.79
CA VAL A 212 13.37 25.96 9.21
C VAL A 212 14.61 26.38 10.01
N ARG A 213 15.75 25.72 9.78
CA ARG A 213 17.01 26.07 10.45
C ARG A 213 17.49 27.47 10.11
N GLU A 214 17.42 27.88 8.84
CA GLU A 214 17.78 29.22 8.40
C GLU A 214 16.88 30.28 9.03
N ARG A 215 15.56 30.04 9.07
CA ARG A 215 14.61 30.93 9.77
C ARG A 215 14.89 31.03 11.26
N SER A 216 15.18 29.91 11.93
CA SER A 216 15.55 29.90 13.35
C SER A 216 16.89 30.61 13.61
N ALA A 217 17.83 30.54 12.67
CA ALA A 217 19.13 31.22 12.75
C ALA A 217 19.05 32.72 12.45
N ALA A 218 18.07 33.17 11.66
CA ALA A 218 17.87 34.57 11.26
C ALA A 218 17.35 35.50 12.39
N GLY A 219 17.18 34.99 13.61
CA GLY A 219 16.82 35.78 14.79
C GLY A 219 15.52 35.31 15.46
N PRO A 220 15.19 35.85 16.66
CA PRO A 220 14.02 35.43 17.41
C PRO A 220 12.75 35.63 16.58
N SER A 221 11.93 34.57 16.48
CA SER A 221 10.60 34.66 15.89
C SER A 221 9.79 35.69 16.67
N THR A 222 9.26 36.70 15.99
CA THR A 222 8.28 37.63 16.55
C THR A 222 7.08 36.83 17.06
N PRO A 223 6.70 36.91 18.35
CA PRO A 223 5.53 36.23 18.88
C PRO A 223 4.29 36.51 18.04
N LEU A 224 3.42 35.51 17.86
CA LEU A 224 2.21 35.63 17.05
C LEU A 224 1.32 36.80 17.51
N SER A 225 1.34 37.09 18.82
CA SER A 225 0.68 38.24 19.43
C SER A 225 1.21 39.59 18.93
N GLU A 226 2.54 39.75 18.81
CA GLU A 226 3.15 40.97 18.27
C GLU A 226 2.86 41.14 16.77
N VAL A 227 2.78 40.03 16.03
CA VAL A 227 2.40 40.05 14.61
C VAL A 227 0.92 40.44 14.45
N ALA A 228 0.04 39.88 15.28
CA ALA A 228 -1.38 40.18 15.27
C ALA A 228 -1.66 41.65 15.64
N GLU A 229 -0.98 42.18 16.65
CA GLU A 229 -1.08 43.60 17.04
C GLU A 229 -0.63 44.54 15.90
N ARG A 230 0.49 44.22 15.22
CA ARG A 230 0.96 44.98 14.04
C ARG A 230 -0.02 44.96 12.87
N LEU A 231 -0.79 43.88 12.72
CA LEU A 231 -1.75 43.72 11.63
C LEU A 231 -3.17 44.18 12.02
N GLY A 232 -3.37 44.65 13.25
CA GLY A 232 -4.68 45.06 13.77
C GLY A 232 -5.66 43.89 13.92
N ILE A 233 -5.15 42.67 14.11
CA ILE A 233 -5.94 41.45 14.30
C ILE A 233 -6.07 41.20 15.81
N ASN A 234 -7.30 41.11 16.31
CA ASN A 234 -7.57 40.69 17.67
C ASN A 234 -7.62 39.16 17.74
N LEU A 235 -6.70 38.55 18.49
CA LEU A 235 -6.62 37.09 18.64
C LEU A 235 -7.69 36.53 19.58
N ASP A 236 -8.32 37.37 20.40
CA ASP A 236 -9.40 36.96 21.32
C ASP A 236 -10.77 36.80 20.61
N ASP A 237 -10.87 37.22 19.35
CA ASP A 237 -12.08 37.12 18.52
C ASP A 237 -12.06 35.90 17.54
N LEU A 238 -11.02 35.05 17.62
CA LEU A 238 -10.78 33.86 16.76
C LEU A 238 -11.15 32.53 17.45
#